data_AF-A0A1B1RS12-F1
#
_entry.id   AF-A0A1B1RS12-F1
#
_cell.length_a   1.000
_cell.length_b   1.000
_cell.length_c   1.000
_cell.angle_alpha   90.00
_cell.angle_beta   90.00
_cell.angle_gamma   90.00
#
_symmetry.space_group_name_H-M   'P 1'
#
loop_
_entity.id
_entity.type
_entity.pdbx_description
1 polymer ?
#
loop_
_entity_poly.entity_id
_entity_poly.type
_entity_poly.pdbx_seq_one_letter_code
_entity_poly.pdbx_strand_id
1 'polypeptide(L)'
;MAYLPVVGGFNPTVGLVPDGVPAAPMFNVVMGQYAGAAGVPVGAYQYLPVNSPAVVAPAVLSPAYVAPTVLALPPPPSFAPVAQNQSSSSSIDPVWTHEVHDGKATIHLGDKYTITADEKDGTCTVRNNETGHVTKIHGDPHFDADGDGKDDFDFKKGMTLKLDDGTKITVDTADYGNGKSISSKLTITNGSNAMVVEGLGDDKDGANNLKVTQSNAGLTLDELTADGSQTIHEQGQGWVDGAGREVDQASIDAGEEGRAPGAGSQSQYAPPPLATPLYYYTPVFVPPPPPASMTPVALNQGPPPKTNPVWSHEVHHGKATIHLGDKYTITADEKDGTWTVRNKETGHVSKIHGDPHVDANGDGKDDFDFKKGMTLQLDDGTKITVDTVDYGKGKTISSKLTITNGDNAMVVEGLGDKKDGANNLKVTQSNAGRTLDQLTADGAQTIYEQDQGWVDRSGWHVNQASIDANEQAAG
;
A
#
# COMPACT_ATOMS: atom_id res chain seq x y z
N MET A 1 3.91 30.49 58.44
CA MET A 1 4.60 31.80 58.32
C MET A 1 4.58 32.20 56.85
N ALA A 2 4.16 33.44 56.53
CA ALA A 2 4.52 34.30 55.38
C ALA A 2 4.59 33.69 53.96
N TYR A 3 4.01 34.21 52.87
CA TYR A 3 3.23 35.40 52.52
C TYR A 3 2.71 35.18 51.08
N LEU A 4 1.55 35.75 50.75
CA LEU A 4 1.04 35.98 49.38
C LEU A 4 1.85 37.04 48.61
N PRO A 5 1.64 37.22 47.29
CA PRO A 5 0.67 38.21 46.77
C PRO A 5 -0.22 37.62 45.64
N VAL A 6 -1.52 37.89 45.44
CA VAL A 6 -2.36 39.12 45.34
C VAL A 6 -2.07 39.93 44.06
N VAL A 7 -2.83 39.69 42.96
CA VAL A 7 -3.99 40.45 42.41
C VAL A 7 -3.61 41.36 41.23
N GLY A 8 -4.39 41.27 40.15
CA GLY A 8 -4.48 42.28 39.09
C GLY A 8 -5.48 41.90 38.01
N GLY A 9 -6.78 42.05 38.28
CA GLY A 9 -7.82 42.06 37.25
C GLY A 9 -8.15 43.50 36.86
N PHE A 10 -8.37 43.74 35.56
CA PHE A 10 -9.22 44.81 35.05
C PHE A 10 -9.95 44.33 33.80
N ASN A 11 -11.25 44.57 33.81
CA ASN A 11 -12.27 44.46 32.75
C ASN A 11 -12.94 45.87 32.71
N PRO A 12 -13.94 46.22 31.87
CA PRO A 12 -14.38 45.81 30.53
C PRO A 12 -14.62 47.04 29.60
N THR A 13 -15.40 46.84 28.53
CA THR A 13 -16.27 47.78 27.77
C THR A 13 -15.67 48.44 26.52
N VAL A 14 -16.37 48.68 25.40
CA VAL A 14 -17.73 48.38 24.85
C VAL A 14 -17.65 48.81 23.36
N GLY A 15 -18.36 48.15 22.45
CA GLY A 15 -18.55 48.65 21.09
C GLY A 15 -19.41 47.74 20.21
N LEU A 16 -20.73 47.89 20.30
CA LEU A 16 -21.76 47.18 19.55
C LEU A 16 -22.00 47.82 18.15
N VAL A 17 -22.01 46.98 17.09
CA VAL A 17 -23.12 46.76 16.09
C VAL A 17 -23.45 47.94 15.11
N PRO A 18 -24.13 47.81 13.92
CA PRO A 18 -24.64 46.66 13.12
C PRO A 18 -24.39 46.65 11.57
N ASP A 19 -24.80 45.52 10.97
CA ASP A 19 -25.54 45.28 9.71
C ASP A 19 -24.96 45.52 8.30
N GLY A 20 -25.05 44.45 7.49
CA GLY A 20 -25.02 44.48 6.03
C GLY A 20 -24.94 43.10 5.37
N VAL A 21 -26.08 42.47 5.11
CA VAL A 21 -26.27 41.26 4.27
C VAL A 21 -26.92 41.71 2.94
N PRO A 22 -26.89 40.98 1.81
CA PRO A 22 -25.87 40.10 1.20
C PRO A 22 -25.42 40.63 -0.18
N ALA A 23 -24.31 40.13 -0.73
CA ALA A 23 -24.02 40.26 -2.16
C ALA A 23 -23.64 38.90 -2.75
N ALA A 24 -24.58 38.33 -3.50
CA ALA A 24 -24.31 37.25 -4.45
C ALA A 24 -23.51 37.80 -5.64
N PRO A 25 -22.66 36.98 -6.24
CA PRO A 25 -22.48 37.01 -7.68
C PRO A 25 -23.15 35.77 -8.29
N MET A 26 -24.31 35.98 -8.93
CA MET A 26 -24.68 35.18 -10.09
C MET A 26 -23.74 35.57 -11.23
N PHE A 27 -23.06 34.62 -11.86
CA PHE A 27 -22.61 34.78 -13.25
C PHE A 27 -22.53 33.44 -14.00
N ASN A 28 -23.50 33.30 -14.91
CA ASN A 28 -23.52 32.64 -16.22
C ASN A 28 -23.21 31.15 -16.40
N VAL A 29 -24.33 30.42 -16.46
CA VAL A 29 -24.60 29.40 -17.47
C VAL A 29 -24.29 29.95 -18.87
N VAL A 30 -23.40 29.28 -19.61
CA VAL A 30 -23.36 29.36 -21.07
C VAL A 30 -23.76 28.00 -21.63
N MET A 31 -24.93 27.99 -22.27
CA MET A 31 -25.31 26.97 -23.25
C MET A 31 -24.34 27.00 -24.42
N GLY A 32 -23.71 25.86 -24.69
CA GLY A 32 -23.13 25.53 -25.99
C GLY A 32 -23.94 24.38 -26.59
N GLN A 33 -24.91 24.73 -27.43
CA GLN A 33 -25.59 23.80 -28.33
C GLN A 33 -24.59 23.24 -29.34
N TYR A 34 -24.54 21.93 -29.49
CA TYR A 34 -24.32 21.28 -30.79
C TYR A 34 -25.38 20.19 -30.97
N ALA A 35 -26.43 20.52 -31.72
CA ALA A 35 -27.12 19.57 -32.58
C ALA A 35 -26.15 19.19 -33.72
N GLY A 36 -26.16 18.01 -34.35
CA GLY A 36 -27.00 16.83 -34.24
C GLY A 36 -26.67 15.91 -35.41
N ALA A 37 -26.88 14.59 -35.24
CA ALA A 37 -27.12 13.60 -36.30
C ALA A 37 -27.54 12.31 -35.57
N ALA A 38 -28.83 12.09 -35.32
CA ALA A 38 -29.81 11.43 -36.20
C ALA A 38 -29.55 9.92 -36.41
N GLY A 39 -30.46 9.07 -35.87
CA GLY A 39 -30.79 7.76 -36.47
C GLY A 39 -30.78 6.49 -35.59
N VAL A 40 -31.74 6.35 -34.64
CA VAL A 40 -32.75 5.27 -34.45
C VAL A 40 -32.39 3.78 -34.81
N PRO A 41 -32.94 2.70 -34.17
CA PRO A 41 -33.71 2.51 -32.92
C PRO A 41 -33.23 1.39 -31.96
N VAL A 42 -33.86 1.39 -30.79
CA VAL A 42 -33.97 0.34 -29.76
C VAL A 42 -34.85 -0.84 -30.24
N GLY A 43 -34.48 -2.09 -29.91
CA GLY A 43 -35.31 -3.28 -30.14
C GLY A 43 -34.85 -4.50 -29.32
N ALA A 44 -35.81 -5.10 -28.62
CA ALA A 44 -35.69 -6.16 -27.62
C ALA A 44 -35.15 -7.51 -28.13
N TYR A 45 -34.62 -8.34 -27.22
CA TYR A 45 -34.57 -9.79 -27.40
C TYR A 45 -35.22 -10.55 -26.26
N GLN A 46 -36.16 -11.40 -26.68
CA GLN A 46 -36.98 -12.32 -25.93
C GLN A 46 -36.23 -13.63 -25.60
N TYR A 47 -36.72 -14.30 -24.56
CA TYR A 47 -36.38 -15.66 -24.12
C TYR A 47 -36.88 -16.77 -25.07
N LEU A 48 -36.28 -17.97 -24.87
CA LEU A 48 -36.78 -19.37 -25.02
C LEU A 48 -36.13 -20.20 -26.15
N PRO A 49 -36.12 -21.57 -26.08
CA PRO A 49 -36.39 -22.50 -24.97
C PRO A 49 -35.40 -23.70 -24.82
N VAL A 50 -35.59 -24.43 -23.72
CA VAL A 50 -35.09 -25.78 -23.39
C VAL A 50 -35.84 -26.87 -24.19
N ASN A 51 -35.17 -27.97 -24.57
CA ASN A 51 -35.73 -29.35 -24.60
C ASN A 51 -34.64 -30.43 -24.82
N SER A 52 -34.74 -31.53 -24.07
CA SER A 52 -33.99 -32.81 -24.16
C SER A 52 -34.87 -33.91 -24.85
N PRO A 53 -34.56 -35.23 -24.79
CA PRO A 53 -33.54 -36.00 -25.53
C PRO A 53 -34.14 -37.21 -26.32
N ALA A 54 -33.35 -37.93 -27.15
CA ALA A 54 -33.76 -39.25 -27.72
C ALA A 54 -32.60 -40.23 -28.05
N VAL A 55 -32.46 -41.24 -27.18
CA VAL A 55 -32.31 -42.73 -27.31
C VAL A 55 -31.95 -43.44 -28.66
N VAL A 56 -30.77 -44.10 -28.67
CA VAL A 56 -30.38 -45.54 -28.98
C VAL A 56 -30.46 -46.21 -30.39
N ALA A 57 -29.25 -46.46 -30.97
CA ALA A 57 -28.61 -47.69 -31.56
C ALA A 57 -29.14 -48.39 -32.86
N PRO A 58 -28.46 -49.46 -33.38
CA PRO A 58 -27.06 -49.61 -33.84
C PRO A 58 -26.93 -50.25 -35.26
N ALA A 59 -25.72 -50.32 -35.85
CA ALA A 59 -25.41 -51.29 -36.91
C ALA A 59 -23.93 -51.73 -36.89
N VAL A 60 -23.74 -53.05 -37.03
CA VAL A 60 -22.52 -53.85 -36.99
C VAL A 60 -22.12 -54.23 -38.42
N LEU A 61 -20.83 -54.23 -38.78
CA LEU A 61 -20.19 -55.23 -39.65
C LEU A 61 -18.66 -55.24 -39.43
N SER A 62 -18.11 -56.44 -39.20
CA SER A 62 -16.68 -56.79 -39.09
C SER A 62 -16.21 -57.56 -40.36
N PRO A 63 -15.02 -58.18 -40.42
CA PRO A 63 -13.68 -57.60 -40.54
C PRO A 63 -12.93 -58.14 -41.80
N ALA A 64 -11.76 -57.57 -42.14
CA ALA A 64 -10.82 -58.21 -43.07
C ALA A 64 -9.41 -58.28 -42.45
N TYR A 65 -8.88 -59.51 -42.40
CA TYR A 65 -7.57 -59.91 -41.92
C TYR A 65 -6.54 -59.80 -43.06
N VAL A 66 -5.35 -59.24 -42.79
CA VAL A 66 -4.11 -59.54 -43.51
C VAL A 66 -2.96 -59.64 -42.50
N ALA A 67 -2.18 -60.72 -42.60
CA ALA A 67 -1.08 -61.12 -41.72
C ALA A 67 0.26 -60.41 -42.11
N PRO A 68 1.34 -60.54 -41.30
CA PRO A 68 2.33 -59.49 -41.10
C PRO A 68 3.52 -59.54 -42.05
N THR A 69 4.11 -58.38 -42.34
CA THR A 69 5.49 -58.27 -42.84
C THR A 69 6.30 -57.51 -41.79
N VAL A 70 7.42 -58.11 -41.38
CA VAL A 70 8.36 -57.57 -40.38
C VAL A 70 9.21 -56.48 -41.03
N LEU A 71 9.12 -55.24 -40.55
CA LEU A 71 10.07 -54.16 -40.84
C LEU A 71 10.37 -53.40 -39.54
N ALA A 72 11.65 -53.05 -39.38
CA ALA A 72 12.26 -52.49 -38.19
C ALA A 72 11.65 -51.15 -37.72
N LEU A 73 11.80 -50.88 -36.41
CA LEU A 73 11.37 -49.63 -35.76
C LEU A 73 12.10 -48.41 -36.37
N PRO A 74 11.38 -47.32 -36.71
CA PRO A 74 12.00 -46.04 -37.05
C PRO A 74 12.57 -45.34 -35.80
N PRO A 75 13.65 -44.54 -35.93
CA PRO A 75 14.20 -43.75 -34.83
C PRO A 75 13.25 -42.63 -34.37
N PRO A 76 13.34 -42.15 -33.12
CA PRO A 76 12.49 -41.08 -32.60
C PRO A 76 12.67 -39.78 -33.39
N PRO A 77 11.59 -39.00 -33.62
CA PRO A 77 11.65 -37.78 -34.42
C PRO A 77 12.46 -36.69 -33.73
N SER A 78 13.44 -36.15 -34.48
CA SER A 78 14.17 -34.94 -34.15
C SER A 78 13.36 -33.73 -34.63
N PHE A 79 12.93 -32.86 -33.72
CA PHE A 79 12.28 -31.60 -34.09
C PHE A 79 13.34 -30.51 -34.37
N ALA A 80 13.32 -29.96 -35.58
CA ALA A 80 14.06 -28.77 -35.96
C ALA A 80 13.39 -27.50 -35.38
N PRO A 81 14.15 -26.41 -35.11
CA PRO A 81 13.60 -25.23 -34.46
C PRO A 81 12.76 -24.42 -35.45
N VAL A 82 11.50 -24.17 -35.09
CA VAL A 82 10.62 -23.20 -35.76
C VAL A 82 10.95 -21.81 -35.21
N ALA A 83 11.23 -20.88 -36.12
CA ALA A 83 11.43 -19.46 -35.82
C ALA A 83 10.20 -18.90 -35.08
N GLN A 84 10.39 -18.49 -33.82
CA GLN A 84 9.36 -17.81 -33.05
C GLN A 84 9.31 -16.33 -33.45
N ASN A 85 8.13 -15.96 -33.92
CA ASN A 85 7.69 -14.60 -34.16
C ASN A 85 7.65 -13.85 -32.81
N GLN A 86 8.49 -12.82 -32.66
CA GLN A 86 8.49 -11.92 -31.52
C GLN A 86 7.22 -11.05 -31.53
N SER A 87 6.34 -11.23 -30.54
CA SER A 87 5.48 -10.16 -29.99
C SER A 87 4.53 -10.71 -28.94
N SER A 88 4.98 -10.72 -27.68
CA SER A 88 4.13 -10.59 -26.49
C SER A 88 5.03 -10.63 -25.25
N SER A 89 5.51 -9.48 -24.78
CA SER A 89 6.12 -9.34 -23.46
C SER A 89 5.02 -9.36 -22.40
N SER A 90 4.71 -10.54 -21.89
CA SER A 90 4.18 -10.67 -20.53
C SER A 90 5.38 -10.47 -19.59
N SER A 91 5.60 -9.25 -19.09
CA SER A 91 6.64 -9.01 -18.09
C SER A 91 6.22 -9.73 -16.81
N ILE A 92 6.87 -10.85 -16.52
CA ILE A 92 7.00 -11.30 -15.15
C ILE A 92 7.80 -10.19 -14.47
N ASP A 93 7.24 -9.58 -13.42
CA ASP A 93 7.99 -8.61 -12.61
C ASP A 93 9.37 -9.20 -12.30
N PRO A 94 10.48 -8.47 -12.51
CA PRO A 94 11.81 -9.00 -12.29
C PRO A 94 11.90 -9.52 -10.86
N VAL A 95 12.44 -10.73 -10.68
CA VAL A 95 12.59 -11.33 -9.34
C VAL A 95 13.64 -10.51 -8.58
N TRP A 96 13.20 -9.83 -7.53
CA TRP A 96 14.12 -9.15 -6.62
C TRP A 96 14.69 -10.13 -5.60
N THR A 97 15.97 -9.97 -5.26
CA THR A 97 16.64 -10.78 -4.23
C THR A 97 17.45 -9.89 -3.32
N HIS A 98 17.78 -10.40 -2.13
CA HIS A 98 18.62 -9.67 -1.19
C HIS A 98 19.44 -10.63 -0.33
N GLU A 99 20.57 -10.14 0.16
CA GLU A 99 21.41 -10.78 1.15
C GLU A 99 21.77 -9.75 2.23
N VAL A 100 21.74 -10.16 3.49
CA VAL A 100 22.17 -9.35 4.62
C VAL A 100 23.24 -10.10 5.40
N HIS A 101 24.40 -9.47 5.57
CA HIS A 101 25.52 -10.05 6.29
C HIS A 101 26.39 -8.94 6.90
N ASP A 102 26.76 -9.09 8.17
CA ASP A 102 27.67 -8.19 8.90
C ASP A 102 27.32 -6.70 8.78
N GLY A 103 26.04 -6.35 8.99
CA GLY A 103 25.57 -4.95 8.91
C GLY A 103 25.59 -4.38 7.49
N LYS A 104 25.65 -5.23 6.47
CA LYS A 104 25.59 -4.84 5.06
C LYS A 104 24.46 -5.59 4.36
N ALA A 105 23.75 -4.89 3.48
CA ALA A 105 22.76 -5.47 2.58
C ALA A 105 23.22 -5.33 1.13
N THR A 106 23.00 -6.38 0.33
CA THR A 106 23.07 -6.33 -1.14
C THR A 106 21.72 -6.73 -1.68
N ILE A 107 21.13 -5.89 -2.53
CA ILE A 107 19.79 -6.06 -3.08
C ILE A 107 19.91 -6.03 -4.60
N HIS A 108 19.38 -7.05 -5.27
CA HIS A 108 19.31 -7.10 -6.72
C HIS A 108 17.87 -6.82 -7.15
N LEU A 109 17.68 -5.75 -7.91
CA LEU A 109 16.39 -5.35 -8.46
C LEU A 109 16.27 -5.90 -9.89
N GLY A 110 16.18 -7.23 -9.98
CA GLY A 110 16.39 -7.94 -11.23
C GLY A 110 17.82 -7.83 -11.74
N ASP A 111 17.99 -7.85 -13.06
CA ASP A 111 19.31 -7.77 -13.69
C ASP A 111 19.81 -6.32 -13.80
N LYS A 112 18.92 -5.33 -13.72
CA LYS A 112 19.23 -3.95 -14.11
C LYS A 112 19.88 -3.12 -13.01
N TYR A 113 19.45 -3.27 -11.76
CA TYR A 113 20.02 -2.50 -10.64
C TYR A 113 20.51 -3.37 -9.50
N THR A 114 21.59 -2.90 -8.86
CA THR A 114 22.07 -3.44 -7.59
C THR A 114 22.14 -2.31 -6.58
N ILE A 115 21.55 -2.51 -5.40
CA ILE A 115 21.65 -1.61 -4.26
C ILE A 115 22.54 -2.24 -3.21
N THR A 116 23.43 -1.47 -2.62
CA THR A 116 24.15 -1.88 -1.40
C THR A 116 23.85 -0.92 -0.27
N ALA A 117 23.65 -1.41 0.94
CA ALA A 117 23.50 -0.58 2.14
C ALA A 117 24.49 -1.02 3.22
N ASP A 118 25.07 -0.09 3.97
CA ASP A 118 26.02 -0.34 5.05
C ASP A 118 25.59 0.44 6.30
N GLU A 119 25.17 -0.28 7.34
CA GLU A 119 24.69 0.28 8.60
C GLU A 119 25.77 1.08 9.33
N LYS A 120 27.05 0.73 9.14
CA LYS A 120 28.14 1.33 9.90
C LYS A 120 28.26 2.85 9.69
N ASP A 121 27.90 3.34 8.52
CA ASP A 121 28.05 4.75 8.15
C ASP A 121 26.85 5.30 7.36
N GLY A 122 25.74 4.58 7.34
CA GLY A 122 24.52 4.97 6.61
C GLY A 122 24.69 5.01 5.10
N THR A 123 25.74 4.38 4.55
CA THR A 123 26.00 4.44 3.11
C THR A 123 25.01 3.59 2.34
N CYS A 124 24.47 4.14 1.26
CA CYS A 124 23.72 3.41 0.25
C CYS A 124 24.34 3.66 -1.13
N THR A 125 24.40 2.64 -1.99
CA THR A 125 24.74 2.82 -3.40
C THR A 125 23.65 2.26 -4.30
N VAL A 126 23.41 2.90 -5.43
CA VAL A 126 22.55 2.42 -6.50
C VAL A 126 23.41 2.27 -7.74
N ARG A 127 23.61 1.03 -8.19
CA ARG A 127 24.35 0.71 -9.41
C ARG A 127 23.38 0.35 -10.52
N ASN A 128 23.48 1.02 -11.66
CA ASN A 128 22.90 0.56 -12.91
C ASN A 128 23.86 -0.48 -13.53
N ASN A 129 23.47 -1.75 -13.52
CA ASN A 129 24.31 -2.87 -13.96
C ASN A 129 24.55 -2.87 -15.48
N GLU A 130 23.67 -2.23 -16.26
CA GLU A 130 23.80 -2.15 -17.71
C GLU A 130 24.85 -1.12 -18.12
N THR A 131 24.89 0.03 -17.44
CA THR A 131 25.80 1.14 -17.75
C THR A 131 27.07 1.14 -16.89
N GLY A 132 27.02 0.47 -15.73
CA GLY A 132 28.08 0.48 -14.72
C GLY A 132 28.05 1.72 -13.82
N HIS A 133 27.16 2.68 -14.08
CA HIS A 133 26.98 3.91 -13.31
C HIS A 133 26.63 3.61 -11.85
N VAL A 134 27.19 4.39 -10.93
CA VAL A 134 26.96 4.24 -9.49
C VAL A 134 26.62 5.60 -8.92
N THR A 135 25.49 5.67 -8.23
CA THR A 135 25.16 6.78 -7.35
C THR A 135 25.41 6.35 -5.91
N LYS A 136 25.95 7.24 -5.09
CA LYS A 136 26.26 6.97 -3.69
C LYS A 136 25.66 8.02 -2.77
N ILE A 137 25.08 7.57 -1.67
CA ILE A 137 24.54 8.37 -0.58
C ILE A 137 25.31 8.00 0.69
N HIS A 138 25.87 8.96 1.44
CA HIS A 138 26.69 8.67 2.63
C HIS A 138 26.73 9.82 3.65
N GLY A 139 27.15 9.55 4.89
CA GLY A 139 27.36 10.60 5.90
C GLY A 139 26.08 11.34 6.31
N ASP A 140 26.18 12.66 6.54
CA ASP A 140 25.00 13.53 6.65
C ASP A 140 24.51 13.91 5.25
N PRO A 141 23.40 13.31 4.76
CA PRO A 141 23.42 12.64 3.47
C PRO A 141 24.00 13.47 2.33
N HIS A 142 25.25 13.15 1.99
CA HIS A 142 25.94 13.59 0.80
C HIS A 142 25.54 12.71 -0.38
N PHE A 143 25.25 13.33 -1.51
CA PHE A 143 24.87 12.65 -2.75
C PHE A 143 25.97 12.82 -3.80
N ASP A 144 26.63 11.71 -4.11
CA ASP A 144 27.59 11.58 -5.21
C ASP A 144 26.83 10.94 -6.38
N ALA A 145 26.44 11.76 -7.34
CA ALA A 145 25.51 11.42 -8.40
C ALA A 145 26.12 10.40 -9.37
N ASP A 146 27.40 10.52 -9.68
CA ASP A 146 28.11 9.74 -10.70
C ASP A 146 29.17 8.76 -10.16
N GLY A 147 29.37 8.75 -8.84
CA GLY A 147 30.27 7.83 -8.16
C GLY A 147 31.73 8.22 -8.31
N ASP A 148 32.03 9.49 -8.63
CA ASP A 148 33.39 9.98 -8.82
C ASP A 148 34.13 10.28 -7.51
N GLY A 149 33.42 10.19 -6.37
CA GLY A 149 33.92 10.43 -5.03
C GLY A 149 33.85 11.89 -4.59
N LYS A 150 33.19 12.77 -5.35
CA LYS A 150 32.83 14.13 -4.96
C LYS A 150 31.33 14.22 -4.74
N ASP A 151 30.95 14.98 -3.73
CA ASP A 151 29.55 15.23 -3.42
C ASP A 151 29.01 16.34 -4.35
N ASP A 152 27.90 16.08 -5.02
CA ASP A 152 27.23 17.02 -5.92
C ASP A 152 26.22 17.90 -5.18
N PHE A 153 25.52 17.31 -4.20
CA PHE A 153 24.59 18.01 -3.31
C PHE A 153 24.33 17.18 -2.04
N ASP A 154 23.79 17.84 -1.04
CA ASP A 154 23.41 17.25 0.24
C ASP A 154 21.90 17.37 0.45
N PHE A 155 21.32 16.42 1.19
CA PHE A 155 19.94 16.50 1.67
C PHE A 155 19.86 16.16 3.16
N LYS A 156 18.94 16.82 3.86
CA LYS A 156 18.69 16.66 5.30
C LYS A 156 17.37 15.97 5.58
N LYS A 157 16.35 16.23 4.77
CA LYS A 157 15.06 15.55 4.78
C LYS A 157 15.08 14.42 3.78
N GLY A 158 14.21 13.41 3.97
CA GLY A 158 14.12 12.29 3.05
C GLY A 158 14.02 12.70 1.58
N MET A 159 14.47 11.83 0.68
CA MET A 159 14.53 12.07 -0.76
C MET A 159 14.07 10.82 -1.52
N THR A 160 13.44 11.02 -2.67
CA THR A 160 12.98 9.92 -3.54
C THR A 160 13.76 9.92 -4.86
N LEU A 161 14.28 8.76 -5.23
CA LEU A 161 14.92 8.49 -6.51
C LEU A 161 13.96 7.67 -7.37
N LYS A 162 13.71 8.10 -8.60
CA LYS A 162 12.96 7.34 -9.62
C LYS A 162 13.92 6.85 -10.70
N LEU A 163 14.13 5.55 -10.75
CA LEU A 163 14.95 4.89 -11.76
C LEU A 163 14.22 4.82 -13.11
N ASP A 164 14.97 4.62 -14.18
CA ASP A 164 14.41 4.64 -15.53
C ASP A 164 13.42 3.49 -15.82
N ASP A 165 13.48 2.40 -15.03
CA ASP A 165 12.64 1.20 -15.14
C ASP A 165 11.35 1.32 -14.32
N GLY A 166 11.12 2.50 -13.73
CA GLY A 166 9.97 2.80 -12.89
C GLY A 166 10.16 2.44 -11.42
N THR A 167 11.29 1.85 -11.03
CA THR A 167 11.58 1.59 -9.61
C THR A 167 11.72 2.91 -8.87
N LYS A 168 11.03 3.01 -7.72
CA LYS A 168 11.12 4.13 -6.80
C LYS A 168 11.87 3.71 -5.55
N ILE A 169 12.79 4.55 -5.10
CA ILE A 169 13.55 4.39 -3.86
C ILE A 169 13.33 5.64 -3.03
N THR A 170 12.59 5.53 -1.92
CA THR A 170 12.49 6.60 -0.93
C THR A 170 13.50 6.36 0.18
N VAL A 171 14.39 7.32 0.38
CA VAL A 171 15.39 7.36 1.43
C VAL A 171 14.85 8.22 2.56
N ASP A 172 14.54 7.59 3.69
CA ASP A 172 14.20 8.27 4.93
C ASP A 172 15.46 8.61 5.73
N THR A 173 15.39 9.67 6.50
CA THR A 173 16.51 10.16 7.32
C THR A 173 16.12 10.22 8.80
N ALA A 174 17.05 9.85 9.70
CA ALA A 174 16.93 10.05 11.13
C ALA A 174 17.74 11.29 11.59
N ASP A 175 17.32 11.93 12.70
CA ASP A 175 18.08 13.03 13.29
C ASP A 175 19.42 12.52 13.86
N TYR A 176 20.51 13.12 13.40
CA TYR A 176 21.88 12.79 13.85
C TYR A 176 22.39 13.81 14.89
N GLY A 177 21.57 14.81 15.23
CA GLY A 177 21.89 15.88 16.16
C GLY A 177 22.64 17.05 15.50
N ASN A 178 22.64 18.21 16.16
CA ASN A 178 23.26 19.45 15.65
C ASN A 178 22.74 19.90 14.26
N GLY A 179 21.49 19.54 13.94
CA GLY A 179 20.87 19.87 12.64
C GLY A 179 21.37 19.04 11.47
N LYS A 180 22.08 17.93 11.73
CA LYS A 180 22.45 16.91 10.76
C LYS A 180 21.45 15.76 10.78
N SER A 181 21.37 15.01 9.70
CA SER A 181 20.63 13.76 9.63
C SER A 181 21.52 12.63 9.12
N ILE A 182 21.01 11.41 9.09
CA ILE A 182 21.65 10.23 8.48
C ILE A 182 20.58 9.41 7.76
N SER A 183 20.93 8.74 6.66
CA SER A 183 20.04 7.77 6.00
C SER A 183 19.68 6.66 6.99
N SER A 184 18.39 6.37 7.17
CA SER A 184 17.92 5.40 8.18
C SER A 184 17.10 4.26 7.59
N LYS A 185 16.31 4.53 6.56
CA LYS A 185 15.45 3.54 5.93
C LYS A 185 15.35 3.75 4.44
N LEU A 186 15.32 2.65 3.69
CA LEU A 186 15.02 2.65 2.27
C LEU A 186 13.68 1.96 2.05
N THR A 187 12.77 2.61 1.33
CA THR A 187 11.56 1.98 0.82
C THR A 187 11.67 1.88 -0.70
N ILE A 188 11.70 0.66 -1.23
CA ILE A 188 11.96 0.37 -2.63
C ILE A 188 10.72 -0.30 -3.23
N THR A 189 10.15 0.27 -4.29
CA THR A 189 8.90 -0.21 -4.90
C THR A 189 8.97 -0.20 -6.43
N ASN A 190 8.44 -1.26 -7.07
CA ASN A 190 8.21 -1.29 -8.52
C ASN A 190 7.10 -2.29 -8.84
N GLY A 191 5.95 -1.82 -9.33
CA GLY A 191 4.81 -2.69 -9.61
C GLY A 191 4.40 -3.47 -8.36
N SER A 192 4.38 -4.80 -8.41
CA SER A 192 4.10 -5.60 -7.22
C SER A 192 5.31 -5.75 -6.29
N ASN A 193 6.54 -5.52 -6.74
CA ASN A 193 7.73 -5.71 -5.91
C ASN A 193 7.89 -4.61 -4.86
N ALA A 194 8.19 -5.01 -3.63
CA ALA A 194 8.52 -4.10 -2.53
C ALA A 194 9.67 -4.64 -1.68
N MET A 195 10.55 -3.76 -1.25
CA MET A 195 11.54 -4.01 -0.20
C MET A 195 11.63 -2.83 0.75
N VAL A 196 11.83 -3.12 2.02
CA VAL A 196 12.16 -2.13 3.04
C VAL A 196 13.50 -2.51 3.65
N VAL A 197 14.42 -1.58 3.67
CA VAL A 197 15.71 -1.67 4.38
C VAL A 197 15.59 -0.78 5.61
N GLU A 198 15.70 -1.36 6.79
CA GLU A 198 15.66 -0.64 8.08
C GLU A 198 17.00 -0.82 8.79
N GLY A 199 17.32 0.08 9.72
CA GLY A 199 18.54 -0.05 10.52
C GLY A 199 19.79 0.37 9.76
N LEU A 200 19.68 1.43 8.95
CA LEU A 200 20.79 1.96 8.18
C LEU A 200 21.54 3.06 8.96
N GLY A 201 20.86 3.75 9.88
CA GLY A 201 21.33 4.94 10.57
C GLY A 201 22.29 4.71 11.75
N ASP A 202 23.10 3.65 11.72
CA ASP A 202 24.03 3.26 12.79
C ASP A 202 23.34 3.26 14.18
N ASP A 203 24.02 3.74 15.22
CA ASP A 203 23.49 3.83 16.58
C ASP A 203 22.29 4.78 16.74
N LYS A 204 21.90 5.53 15.70
CA LYS A 204 20.80 6.51 15.76
C LYS A 204 19.44 5.91 15.51
N ASP A 205 19.34 4.84 14.72
CA ASP A 205 18.10 4.07 14.55
C ASP A 205 18.19 2.64 15.13
N GLY A 206 19.37 2.27 15.66
CA GLY A 206 19.60 1.12 16.54
C GLY A 206 20.84 0.34 16.07
N ALA A 207 21.65 -0.17 17.00
CA ALA A 207 22.89 -0.84 16.61
C ALA A 207 22.71 -2.33 16.25
N ASN A 208 23.34 -2.75 15.17
CA ASN A 208 23.33 -4.09 14.57
C ASN A 208 21.92 -4.58 14.23
N ASN A 209 21.10 -3.70 13.66
CA ASN A 209 19.71 -3.97 13.34
C ASN A 209 19.38 -3.90 11.85
N LEU A 210 20.39 -3.78 10.96
CA LEU A 210 20.15 -3.77 9.52
C LEU A 210 19.33 -4.99 9.08
N LYS A 211 18.20 -4.71 8.45
CA LYS A 211 17.27 -5.74 8.02
C LYS A 211 16.66 -5.35 6.69
N VAL A 212 16.58 -6.33 5.79
CA VAL A 212 15.81 -6.21 4.55
C VAL A 212 14.55 -7.05 4.68
N THR A 213 13.41 -6.44 4.42
CA THR A 213 12.11 -7.11 4.39
C THR A 213 11.55 -6.99 2.98
N GLN A 214 11.32 -8.13 2.31
CA GLN A 214 10.77 -8.20 0.96
C GLN A 214 9.28 -8.56 0.99
N SER A 215 8.51 -7.98 0.06
CA SER A 215 7.10 -8.32 -0.14
C SER A 215 6.66 -8.11 -1.60
N ASN A 216 5.43 -8.54 -1.91
CA ASN A 216 4.77 -8.32 -3.20
C ASN A 216 3.67 -7.24 -3.12
N ALA A 217 3.90 -6.17 -2.35
CA ALA A 217 2.97 -5.04 -2.22
C ALA A 217 3.56 -3.70 -2.66
N GLY A 218 4.39 -3.69 -3.70
CA GLY A 218 4.99 -2.48 -4.27
C GLY A 218 4.02 -1.32 -4.40
N LEU A 219 2.89 -1.51 -5.08
CA LEU A 219 1.87 -0.47 -5.25
C LEU A 219 1.32 0.08 -3.92
N THR A 220 0.96 -0.78 -2.97
CA THR A 220 0.37 -0.35 -1.70
C THR A 220 1.40 0.32 -0.80
N LEU A 221 2.61 -0.24 -0.72
CA LEU A 221 3.69 0.35 0.05
C LEU A 221 4.08 1.69 -0.55
N ASP A 222 4.07 1.82 -1.88
CA ASP A 222 4.34 3.08 -2.57
C ASP A 222 3.29 4.16 -2.26
N GLU A 223 2.00 3.79 -2.31
CA GLU A 223 0.89 4.71 -1.97
C GLU A 223 0.94 5.19 -0.51
N LEU A 224 1.35 4.31 0.42
CA LEU A 224 1.42 4.61 1.85
C LEU A 224 2.71 5.32 2.26
N THR A 225 3.74 5.28 1.41
CA THR A 225 5.04 5.91 1.68
C THR A 225 5.05 7.27 1.01
N ALA A 226 5.01 8.33 1.81
CA ALA A 226 5.21 9.66 1.29
C ALA A 226 6.56 9.74 0.56
N ASP A 227 6.57 10.42 -0.59
CA ASP A 227 7.82 10.80 -1.23
C ASP A 227 8.64 11.68 -0.27
N GLY A 228 9.95 11.69 -0.48
CA GLY A 228 10.83 12.63 0.18
C GLY A 228 10.49 14.09 -0.12
N SER A 229 11.21 15.01 0.52
CA SER A 229 11.13 16.44 0.26
C SER A 229 11.39 16.82 -1.21
N GLN A 230 12.13 15.97 -1.93
CA GLN A 230 12.30 16.03 -3.38
C GLN A 230 12.21 14.65 -4.00
N THR A 231 11.75 14.61 -5.26
CA THR A 231 11.81 13.44 -6.13
C THR A 231 12.66 13.77 -7.35
N ILE A 232 13.74 13.00 -7.54
CA ILE A 232 14.66 13.11 -8.67
C ILE A 232 14.56 11.88 -9.56
N HIS A 233 14.84 12.05 -10.85
CA HIS A 233 14.67 11.04 -11.88
C HIS A 233 15.99 10.73 -12.54
N GLU A 234 16.30 9.44 -12.71
CA GLU A 234 17.44 9.00 -13.49
C GLU A 234 17.22 9.38 -14.96
N GLN A 235 18.17 10.11 -15.53
CA GLN A 235 18.19 10.43 -16.95
C GLN A 235 19.60 10.30 -17.50
N GLY A 236 19.84 9.27 -18.30
CA GLY A 236 21.14 9.00 -18.87
C GLY A 236 22.15 8.51 -17.82
N GLN A 237 23.10 9.37 -17.44
CA GLN A 237 24.12 9.09 -16.41
C GLN A 237 24.05 10.15 -15.30
N GLY A 238 22.86 10.71 -15.06
CA GLY A 238 22.70 11.77 -14.09
C GLY A 238 21.26 11.84 -13.59
N TRP A 239 20.99 12.87 -12.80
CA TRP A 239 19.71 13.05 -12.13
C TRP A 239 19.09 14.38 -12.53
N VAL A 240 17.78 14.33 -12.79
CA VAL A 240 16.98 15.51 -13.08
C VAL A 240 15.81 15.66 -12.11
N ASP A 241 15.37 16.89 -11.90
CA ASP A 241 14.16 17.16 -11.13
C ASP A 241 12.89 16.80 -11.91
N GLY A 242 11.71 16.97 -11.28
CA GLY A 242 10.42 16.71 -11.93
C GLY A 242 10.11 17.59 -13.16
N ALA A 243 10.91 18.62 -13.44
CA ALA A 243 10.83 19.44 -14.65
C ALA A 243 11.88 19.05 -15.71
N GLY A 244 12.71 18.03 -15.46
CA GLY A 244 13.76 17.56 -16.36
C GLY A 244 15.02 18.43 -16.34
N ARG A 245 15.25 19.23 -15.30
CA ARG A 245 16.48 20.03 -15.13
C ARG A 245 17.48 19.26 -14.28
N GLU A 246 18.77 19.43 -14.57
CA GLU A 246 19.84 18.90 -13.72
C GLU A 246 19.65 19.36 -12.26
N VAL A 247 19.86 18.43 -11.34
CA VAL A 247 19.71 18.65 -9.90
C VAL A 247 20.96 19.35 -9.36
N ASP A 248 20.76 20.39 -8.57
CA ASP A 248 21.80 21.08 -7.82
C ASP A 248 21.37 21.32 -6.37
N GLN A 249 22.32 21.74 -5.51
CA GLN A 249 22.04 22.05 -4.10
C GLN A 249 20.85 23.00 -3.91
N ALA A 250 20.73 24.03 -4.77
CA ALA A 250 19.67 25.03 -4.65
C ALA A 250 18.27 24.44 -4.91
N SER A 251 18.17 23.49 -5.85
CA SER A 251 16.93 22.77 -6.13
C SER A 251 16.52 21.86 -4.96
N ILE A 252 17.50 21.25 -4.27
CA ILE A 252 17.26 20.43 -3.08
C ILE A 252 16.78 21.29 -1.92
N ASP A 253 17.52 22.35 -1.58
CA ASP A 253 17.16 23.29 -0.52
C ASP A 253 15.73 23.85 -0.71
N ALA A 254 15.36 24.17 -1.95
CA ALA A 254 14.00 24.62 -2.26
C ALA A 254 12.93 23.57 -1.92
N GLY A 255 13.17 22.30 -2.22
CA GLY A 255 12.24 21.22 -1.87
C GLY A 255 12.16 20.96 -0.39
N GLU A 256 13.28 21.06 0.33
CA GLU A 256 13.29 20.94 1.78
C GLU A 256 12.46 22.05 2.46
N GLU A 257 12.37 23.23 1.85
CA GLU A 257 11.50 24.31 2.28
C GLU A 257 10.04 24.16 1.81
N GLY A 258 9.71 23.08 1.10
CA GLY A 258 8.38 22.83 0.52
C GLY A 258 8.07 23.71 -0.69
N ARG A 259 9.08 24.30 -1.32
CA ARG A 259 8.94 25.06 -2.57
C ARG A 259 9.04 24.11 -3.75
N ALA A 260 8.19 24.33 -4.77
CA ALA A 260 8.27 23.55 -6.01
C ALA A 260 9.68 23.69 -6.65
N PRO A 261 10.20 22.63 -7.29
CA PRO A 261 11.51 22.66 -7.96
C PRO A 261 11.63 23.90 -8.86
N GLY A 262 12.71 24.67 -8.69
CA GLY A 262 13.05 25.79 -9.58
C GLY A 262 12.48 27.17 -9.24
N ALA A 263 12.00 27.40 -8.01
CA ALA A 263 11.65 28.75 -7.56
C ALA A 263 12.87 29.68 -7.36
N GLY A 264 14.10 29.19 -7.54
CA GLY A 264 15.35 29.92 -7.26
C GLY A 264 16.11 30.51 -8.46
N SER A 265 15.82 30.10 -9.70
CA SER A 265 16.60 30.53 -10.87
C SER A 265 15.67 30.89 -12.04
N GLN A 266 15.42 32.19 -12.22
CA GLN A 266 14.78 32.68 -13.45
C GLN A 266 15.71 32.44 -14.64
N SER A 267 15.35 31.50 -15.51
CA SER A 267 15.68 31.57 -16.93
C SER A 267 14.54 30.93 -17.72
N GLN A 268 13.96 31.74 -18.59
CA GLN A 268 12.76 31.45 -19.36
C GLN A 268 12.96 30.26 -20.31
N TYR A 269 12.09 29.26 -20.24
CA TYR A 269 11.79 28.42 -21.38
C TYR A 269 10.31 28.06 -21.39
N ALA A 270 9.65 28.26 -22.54
CA ALA A 270 8.26 27.93 -22.75
C ALA A 270 8.14 26.43 -23.11
N PRO A 271 7.23 25.67 -22.50
CA PRO A 271 7.06 24.25 -22.82
C PRO A 271 6.45 24.08 -24.23
N PRO A 272 6.86 23.06 -25.01
CA PRO A 272 6.17 22.69 -26.23
C PRO A 272 4.79 22.06 -25.90
N PRO A 273 3.82 22.13 -26.83
CA PRO A 273 2.44 21.70 -26.55
C PRO A 273 2.32 20.19 -26.36
N LEU A 274 1.48 19.81 -25.39
CA LEU A 274 1.07 18.45 -25.05
C LEU A 274 0.57 17.68 -26.28
N ALA A 275 1.16 16.51 -26.53
CA ALA A 275 0.62 15.52 -27.45
C ALA A 275 -0.64 14.86 -26.85
N THR A 276 -1.61 14.59 -27.73
CA THR A 276 -2.97 14.12 -27.50
C THR A 276 -3.11 12.77 -26.77
N PRO A 277 -4.23 12.50 -26.07
CA PRO A 277 -4.45 11.24 -25.35
C PRO A 277 -4.75 10.07 -26.29
N LEU A 278 -4.07 8.93 -26.07
CA LEU A 278 -4.37 7.65 -26.69
C LEU A 278 -5.52 6.96 -25.93
N TYR A 279 -6.62 6.70 -26.63
CA TYR A 279 -7.72 5.86 -26.16
C TYR A 279 -7.29 4.39 -26.14
N TYR A 280 -7.26 3.76 -24.96
CA TYR A 280 -7.10 2.31 -24.84
C TYR A 280 -8.46 1.60 -25.00
N TYR A 281 -8.58 0.78 -26.05
CA TYR A 281 -9.65 -0.19 -26.25
C TYR A 281 -9.21 -1.51 -25.58
N THR A 282 -9.96 -2.01 -24.59
CA THR A 282 -9.76 -3.34 -24.00
C THR A 282 -10.64 -4.37 -24.71
N PRO A 283 -10.09 -5.38 -25.41
CA PRO A 283 -10.88 -6.53 -25.83
C PRO A 283 -11.07 -7.50 -24.65
N VAL A 284 -12.31 -7.96 -24.46
CA VAL A 284 -12.69 -8.99 -23.49
C VAL A 284 -12.05 -10.33 -23.92
N PHE A 285 -11.11 -10.83 -23.12
CA PHE A 285 -10.50 -12.14 -23.31
C PHE A 285 -11.40 -13.21 -22.66
N VAL A 286 -11.99 -14.09 -23.48
CA VAL A 286 -12.69 -15.28 -23.01
C VAL A 286 -11.70 -16.45 -23.08
N PRO A 287 -11.29 -17.06 -21.96
CA PRO A 287 -10.37 -18.20 -22.00
C PRO A 287 -11.04 -19.43 -22.63
N PRO A 288 -10.29 -20.26 -23.38
CA PRO A 288 -10.83 -21.49 -23.94
C PRO A 288 -11.11 -22.53 -22.84
N PRO A 289 -12.12 -23.40 -23.01
CA PRO A 289 -12.42 -24.45 -22.05
C PRO A 289 -11.28 -25.49 -22.01
N PRO A 290 -10.99 -26.08 -20.83
CA PRO A 290 -9.93 -27.07 -20.69
C PRO A 290 -10.25 -28.34 -21.50
N PRO A 291 -9.21 -29.02 -22.04
CA PRO A 291 -9.40 -30.28 -22.77
C PRO A 291 -9.90 -31.39 -21.85
N ALA A 292 -10.84 -32.18 -22.37
CA ALA A 292 -11.37 -33.34 -21.68
C ALA A 292 -10.34 -34.49 -21.64
N SER A 293 -10.27 -35.12 -20.46
CA SER A 293 -9.82 -36.50 -20.25
C SER A 293 -8.31 -36.76 -20.20
N MET A 294 -7.73 -36.60 -19.01
CA MET A 294 -6.74 -37.56 -18.49
C MET A 294 -7.14 -37.95 -17.06
N THR A 295 -7.54 -39.21 -16.88
CA THR A 295 -7.73 -39.84 -15.57
C THR A 295 -6.41 -39.85 -14.81
N PRO A 296 -6.30 -39.21 -13.62
CA PRO A 296 -5.10 -39.33 -12.80
C PRO A 296 -5.14 -40.63 -12.01
N VAL A 297 -4.01 -41.33 -12.05
CA VAL A 297 -3.66 -42.41 -11.12
C VAL A 297 -3.64 -41.82 -9.71
N ALA A 298 -4.43 -42.39 -8.79
CA ALA A 298 -4.51 -41.95 -7.41
C ALA A 298 -3.19 -42.24 -6.69
N LEU A 299 -2.35 -41.20 -6.56
CA LEU A 299 -1.31 -41.15 -5.55
C LEU A 299 -1.96 -40.69 -4.24
N ASN A 300 -1.67 -41.44 -3.18
CA ASN A 300 -2.16 -41.21 -1.82
C ASN A 300 -1.61 -39.86 -1.29
N GLN A 301 -2.29 -38.76 -1.61
CA GLN A 301 -2.01 -37.45 -1.05
C GLN A 301 -2.74 -37.33 0.28
N GLY A 302 -2.03 -36.91 1.32
CA GLY A 302 -2.66 -36.47 2.57
C GLY A 302 -3.70 -35.37 2.31
N PRO A 303 -4.53 -35.02 3.30
CA PRO A 303 -5.56 -34.00 3.12
C PRO A 303 -4.94 -32.76 2.46
N PRO A 304 -5.59 -32.19 1.43
CA PRO A 304 -5.06 -31.03 0.75
C PRO A 304 -4.76 -29.93 1.77
N PRO A 305 -3.63 -29.21 1.63
CA PRO A 305 -3.37 -28.06 2.48
C PRO A 305 -4.59 -27.14 2.41
N LYS A 306 -5.13 -26.75 3.57
CA LYS A 306 -6.23 -25.76 3.63
C LYS A 306 -5.78 -24.56 2.80
N THR A 307 -6.54 -24.24 1.76
CA THR A 307 -6.34 -23.01 0.99
C THR A 307 -6.42 -21.84 1.95
N ASN A 308 -5.43 -20.93 1.90
CA ASN A 308 -5.49 -19.71 2.70
C ASN A 308 -6.83 -19.01 2.43
N PRO A 309 -7.58 -18.62 3.47
CA PRO A 309 -8.85 -17.94 3.29
C PRO A 309 -8.64 -16.68 2.46
N VAL A 310 -9.39 -16.53 1.36
CA VAL A 310 -9.30 -15.38 0.46
C VAL A 310 -9.97 -14.20 1.14
N TRP A 311 -9.20 -13.15 1.44
CA TRP A 311 -9.76 -11.89 1.92
C TRP A 311 -10.38 -11.12 0.75
N SER A 312 -11.49 -10.42 1.00
CA SER A 312 -12.16 -9.58 0.01
C SER A 312 -12.80 -8.36 0.66
N HIS A 313 -13.13 -7.35 -0.14
CA HIS A 313 -13.77 -6.14 0.35
C HIS A 313 -14.66 -5.49 -0.72
N GLU A 314 -15.62 -4.70 -0.26
CA GLU A 314 -16.47 -3.84 -1.07
C GLU A 314 -16.54 -2.46 -0.43
N VAL A 315 -16.41 -1.40 -1.22
CA VAL A 315 -16.55 0.00 -0.77
C VAL A 315 -17.65 0.67 -1.58
N HIS A 316 -18.63 1.26 -0.90
CA HIS A 316 -19.76 1.91 -1.54
C HIS A 316 -20.40 2.96 -0.63
N HIS A 317 -20.54 4.19 -1.14
CA HIS A 317 -21.15 5.33 -0.42
C HIS A 317 -20.60 5.56 0.99
N GLY A 318 -19.27 5.65 1.13
CA GLY A 318 -18.64 5.92 2.42
C GLY A 318 -18.74 4.77 3.42
N LYS A 319 -19.06 3.56 2.94
CA LYS A 319 -19.11 2.34 3.74
C LYS A 319 -18.21 1.28 3.14
N ALA A 320 -17.56 0.50 3.99
CA ALA A 320 -16.80 -0.67 3.59
C ALA A 320 -17.36 -1.93 4.25
N THR A 321 -17.38 -3.03 3.50
CA THR A 321 -17.57 -4.38 4.03
C THR A 321 -16.34 -5.21 3.66
N ILE A 322 -15.70 -5.81 4.66
CA ILE A 322 -14.46 -6.55 4.50
C ILE A 322 -14.69 -7.96 5.03
N HIS A 323 -14.38 -8.97 4.22
CA HIS A 323 -14.43 -10.37 4.60
C HIS A 323 -13.01 -10.88 4.82
N LEU A 324 -12.69 -11.23 6.06
CA LEU A 324 -11.41 -11.85 6.42
C LEU A 324 -11.60 -13.37 6.41
N GLY A 325 -11.67 -13.91 5.20
CA GLY A 325 -12.06 -15.30 4.99
C GLY A 325 -13.51 -15.59 5.37
N ASP A 326 -13.74 -16.84 5.78
CA ASP A 326 -15.05 -17.33 6.17
C ASP A 326 -15.41 -16.95 7.61
N LYS A 327 -14.42 -16.62 8.44
CA LYS A 327 -14.59 -16.47 9.88
C LYS A 327 -15.00 -15.07 10.31
N TYR A 328 -14.38 -14.02 9.75
CA TYR A 328 -14.66 -12.66 10.21
C TYR A 328 -15.25 -11.77 9.13
N THR A 329 -16.00 -10.75 9.57
CA THR A 329 -16.39 -9.64 8.71
C THR A 329 -16.30 -8.34 9.47
N ILE A 330 -15.67 -7.37 8.82
CA ILE A 330 -15.62 -6.00 9.30
C ILE A 330 -16.57 -5.16 8.47
N THR A 331 -17.31 -4.27 9.12
CA THR A 331 -18.00 -3.19 8.41
C THR A 331 -17.53 -1.86 8.96
N ALA A 332 -17.39 -0.86 8.10
CA ALA A 332 -16.93 0.47 8.47
C ALA A 332 -17.79 1.55 7.78
N ASP A 333 -17.97 2.69 8.44
CA ASP A 333 -18.76 3.82 7.99
C ASP A 333 -18.01 5.13 8.28
N GLU A 334 -17.61 5.84 7.22
CA GLU A 334 -16.83 7.08 7.33
C GLU A 334 -17.63 8.22 7.98
N LYS A 335 -18.96 8.14 7.97
CA LYS A 335 -19.82 9.23 8.43
C LYS A 335 -19.63 9.57 9.91
N ASP A 336 -19.31 8.57 10.72
CA ASP A 336 -19.16 8.69 12.17
C ASP A 336 -18.02 7.84 12.74
N GLY A 337 -17.13 7.35 11.87
CA GLY A 337 -15.99 6.51 12.25
C GLY A 337 -16.38 5.17 12.86
N THR A 338 -17.64 4.75 12.71
CA THR A 338 -18.11 3.49 13.26
C THR A 338 -17.58 2.32 12.46
N TRP A 339 -17.09 1.30 13.16
CA TRP A 339 -16.82 0.02 12.55
C TRP A 339 -17.15 -1.12 13.50
N THR A 340 -17.35 -2.31 12.94
CA THR A 340 -17.62 -3.53 13.70
C THR A 340 -16.73 -4.65 13.24
N VAL A 341 -16.42 -5.58 14.14
CA VAL A 341 -15.85 -6.88 13.78
C VAL A 341 -16.84 -7.95 14.23
N ARG A 342 -17.27 -8.79 13.29
CA ARG A 342 -18.16 -9.92 13.54
C ARG A 342 -17.40 -11.23 13.38
N ASN A 343 -17.41 -12.06 14.42
CA ASN A 343 -17.07 -13.46 14.33
C ASN A 343 -18.29 -14.24 13.81
N LYS A 344 -18.21 -14.77 12.58
CA LYS A 344 -19.32 -15.49 11.91
C LYS A 344 -19.56 -16.87 12.51
N GLU A 345 -18.55 -17.47 13.14
CA GLU A 345 -18.70 -18.79 13.76
C GLU A 345 -19.52 -18.71 15.04
N THR A 346 -19.33 -17.64 15.82
CA THR A 346 -20.00 -17.46 17.12
C THR A 346 -21.16 -16.48 17.07
N GLY A 347 -21.23 -15.65 16.03
CA GLY A 347 -22.22 -14.59 15.85
C GLY A 347 -21.90 -13.30 16.60
N HIS A 348 -20.83 -13.28 17.39
CA HIS A 348 -20.44 -12.15 18.23
C HIS A 348 -19.94 -10.97 17.43
N VAL A 349 -20.21 -9.77 17.96
CA VAL A 349 -19.89 -8.50 17.32
C VAL A 349 -19.28 -7.59 18.36
N SER A 350 -18.11 -7.05 18.06
CA SER A 350 -17.62 -5.87 18.77
C SER A 350 -17.82 -4.65 17.88
N LYS A 351 -18.24 -3.53 18.47
CA LYS A 351 -18.50 -2.28 17.78
C LYS A 351 -17.65 -1.18 18.37
N ILE A 352 -17.01 -0.41 17.50
CA ILE A 352 -16.23 0.77 17.84
C ILE A 352 -16.90 1.98 17.17
N HIS A 353 -17.13 3.08 17.90
CA HIS A 353 -17.84 4.25 17.38
C HIS A 353 -17.49 5.56 18.09
N GLY A 354 -17.73 6.70 17.43
CA GLY A 354 -17.57 8.03 18.05
C GLY A 354 -16.14 8.34 18.49
N ASP A 355 -15.98 8.96 19.66
CA ASP A 355 -14.66 9.08 20.30
C ASP A 355 -14.30 7.78 21.00
N PRO A 356 -13.41 6.96 20.42
CA PRO A 356 -13.66 5.54 20.20
C PRO A 356 -14.23 4.82 21.43
N HIS A 357 -15.54 4.68 21.47
CA HIS A 357 -16.26 3.86 22.43
C HIS A 357 -16.33 2.44 21.89
N VAL A 358 -16.03 1.47 22.74
CA VAL A 358 -16.02 0.04 22.42
C VAL A 358 -17.15 -0.65 23.15
N ASP A 359 -18.13 -1.11 22.38
CA ASP A 359 -19.09 -2.15 22.80
C ASP A 359 -18.42 -3.49 22.48
N ALA A 360 -17.79 -4.08 23.48
CA ALA A 360 -16.94 -5.25 23.34
C ALA A 360 -17.74 -6.49 22.96
N ASN A 361 -19.01 -6.57 23.40
CA ASN A 361 -19.82 -7.78 23.30
C ASN A 361 -21.10 -7.65 22.45
N GLY A 362 -21.36 -6.47 21.91
CA GLY A 362 -22.51 -6.17 21.08
C GLY A 362 -23.82 -6.04 21.86
N ASP A 363 -23.75 -5.77 23.17
CA ASP A 363 -24.95 -5.62 24.03
C ASP A 363 -25.57 -4.21 23.96
N GLY A 364 -24.92 -3.29 23.24
CA GLY A 364 -25.33 -1.92 23.07
C GLY A 364 -24.86 -0.95 24.17
N LYS A 365 -23.99 -1.40 25.08
CA LYS A 365 -23.32 -0.55 26.08
C LYS A 365 -21.84 -0.45 25.76
N ASP A 366 -21.27 0.70 26.08
CA ASP A 366 -19.83 0.91 25.96
C ASP A 366 -19.13 0.29 27.18
N ASP A 367 -18.17 -0.60 26.94
CA ASP A 367 -17.38 -1.28 27.96
C ASP A 367 -16.10 -0.50 28.32
N PHE A 368 -15.51 0.16 27.33
CA PHE A 368 -14.37 1.07 27.49
C PHE A 368 -14.24 2.03 26.29
N ASP A 369 -13.47 3.09 26.45
CA ASP A 369 -13.04 4.00 25.40
C ASP A 369 -11.52 4.04 25.27
N PHE A 370 -11.02 4.39 24.08
CA PHE A 370 -9.61 4.64 23.81
C PHE A 370 -9.42 5.92 23.00
N LYS A 371 -8.27 6.57 23.17
CA LYS A 371 -7.90 7.84 22.52
C LYS A 371 -6.70 7.68 21.61
N LYS A 372 -5.69 6.91 22.02
CA LYS A 372 -4.51 6.58 21.23
C LYS A 372 -4.78 5.36 20.36
N GLY A 373 -3.97 5.14 19.33
CA GLY A 373 -4.09 3.92 18.53
C GLY A 373 -3.98 2.66 19.39
N MET A 374 -4.59 1.57 18.94
CA MET A 374 -4.54 0.27 19.63
C MET A 374 -4.74 -0.87 18.65
N THR A 375 -4.39 -2.09 19.06
CA THR A 375 -4.55 -3.30 18.23
C THR A 375 -5.52 -4.29 18.84
N LEU A 376 -6.43 -4.79 18.03
CA LEU A 376 -7.32 -5.91 18.33
C LEU A 376 -6.78 -7.14 17.60
N GLN A 377 -6.36 -8.16 18.33
CA GLN A 377 -5.92 -9.43 17.76
C GLN A 377 -7.02 -10.48 17.89
N LEU A 378 -7.51 -10.95 16.73
CA LEU A 378 -8.53 -11.99 16.62
C LEU A 378 -7.97 -13.37 16.96
N ASP A 379 -8.85 -14.33 17.24
CA ASP A 379 -8.44 -15.68 17.65
C ASP A 379 -7.64 -16.45 16.58
N ASP A 380 -7.78 -16.08 15.31
CA ASP A 380 -7.07 -16.67 14.17
C ASP A 380 -5.72 -16.01 13.89
N GLY A 381 -5.31 -15.08 14.77
CA GLY A 381 -4.06 -14.33 14.68
C GLY A 381 -4.14 -13.08 13.81
N THR A 382 -5.29 -12.77 13.20
CA THR A 382 -5.48 -11.50 12.48
C THR A 382 -5.35 -10.34 13.45
N LYS A 383 -4.50 -9.37 13.12
CA LYS A 383 -4.38 -8.09 13.85
C LYS A 383 -5.17 -7.01 13.12
N ILE A 384 -5.89 -6.20 13.87
CA ILE A 384 -6.57 -4.99 13.42
C ILE A 384 -6.01 -3.84 14.25
N THR A 385 -5.06 -3.11 13.70
CA THR A 385 -4.49 -1.93 14.34
C THR A 385 -5.25 -0.68 13.91
N VAL A 386 -5.67 0.10 14.89
CA VAL A 386 -6.50 1.30 14.71
C VAL A 386 -5.63 2.51 14.96
N ASP A 387 -5.53 3.39 13.97
CA ASP A 387 -4.99 4.74 14.15
C ASP A 387 -6.13 5.73 14.40
N THR A 388 -5.86 6.72 15.25
CA THR A 388 -6.83 7.77 15.61
C THR A 388 -6.33 9.15 15.21
N VAL A 389 -7.27 10.05 14.91
CA VAL A 389 -6.98 11.48 14.62
C VAL A 389 -7.73 12.38 15.59
N ASP A 390 -7.24 13.60 15.79
CA ASP A 390 -7.89 14.56 16.70
C ASP A 390 -9.30 14.93 16.22
N TYR A 391 -10.29 14.67 17.07
CA TYR A 391 -11.67 15.06 16.86
C TYR A 391 -11.99 16.41 17.53
N GLY A 392 -11.06 16.92 18.35
CA GLY A 392 -11.12 18.18 19.06
C GLY A 392 -11.59 18.02 20.51
N LYS A 393 -11.24 18.99 21.37
CA LYS A 393 -11.54 18.95 22.82
C LYS A 393 -10.96 17.73 23.55
N GLY A 394 -9.81 17.24 23.09
CA GLY A 394 -9.13 16.08 23.69
C GLY A 394 -9.79 14.73 23.38
N LYS A 395 -10.69 14.69 22.40
CA LYS A 395 -11.29 13.47 21.85
C LYS A 395 -10.58 13.12 20.55
N THR A 396 -10.54 11.84 20.21
CA THR A 396 -10.07 11.37 18.91
C THR A 396 -11.20 10.63 18.18
N ILE A 397 -10.96 10.16 16.96
CA ILE A 397 -11.85 9.28 16.19
C ILE A 397 -11.00 8.27 15.43
N SER A 398 -11.49 7.05 15.20
CA SER A 398 -10.82 6.08 14.32
C SER A 398 -10.69 6.66 12.91
N SER A 399 -9.49 6.59 12.34
CA SER A 399 -9.16 7.16 11.03
C SER A 399 -8.68 6.10 10.04
N LYS A 400 -7.87 5.18 10.52
CA LYS A 400 -7.29 4.13 9.70
C LYS A 400 -7.31 2.78 10.42
N LEU A 401 -7.61 1.72 9.68
CA LEU A 401 -7.47 0.34 10.13
C LEU A 401 -6.39 -0.33 9.29
N THR A 402 -5.35 -0.83 9.94
CA THR A 402 -4.37 -1.73 9.33
C THR A 402 -4.68 -3.15 9.76
N ILE A 403 -5.05 -4.00 8.82
CA ILE A 403 -5.52 -5.37 9.06
C ILE A 403 -4.51 -6.35 8.45
N THR A 404 -3.93 -7.22 9.26
CA THR A 404 -2.83 -8.11 8.85
C THR A 404 -3.03 -9.53 9.36
N ASN A 405 -2.74 -10.53 8.52
CA ASN A 405 -2.63 -11.94 8.93
C ASN A 405 -1.74 -12.73 7.96
N GLY A 406 -0.55 -13.12 8.42
CA GLY A 406 0.44 -13.74 7.54
C GLY A 406 0.79 -12.79 6.41
N ASP A 407 0.64 -13.22 5.16
CA ASP A 407 0.88 -12.34 4.01
C ASP A 407 -0.35 -11.50 3.64
N ASN A 408 -1.53 -11.74 4.20
CA ASN A 408 -2.71 -10.93 3.89
C ASN A 408 -2.63 -9.57 4.58
N ALA A 409 -2.88 -8.49 3.83
CA ALA A 409 -2.96 -7.14 4.35
C ALA A 409 -4.16 -6.39 3.74
N MET A 410 -4.81 -5.58 4.56
CA MET A 410 -5.72 -4.52 4.12
C MET A 410 -5.48 -3.26 4.92
N VAL A 411 -5.57 -2.12 4.24
CA VAL A 411 -5.58 -0.80 4.87
C VAL A 411 -6.92 -0.14 4.55
N VAL A 412 -7.63 0.27 5.58
CA VAL A 412 -8.85 1.09 5.50
C VAL A 412 -8.47 2.50 5.90
N GLU A 413 -8.62 3.47 5.00
CA GLU A 413 -8.32 4.89 5.23
C GLU A 413 -9.56 5.73 5.02
N GLY A 414 -9.60 6.93 5.61
CA GLY A 414 -10.73 7.86 5.45
C GLY A 414 -11.94 7.47 6.30
N LEU A 415 -11.68 6.95 7.50
CA LEU A 415 -12.74 6.56 8.44
C LEU A 415 -13.17 7.73 9.33
N GLY A 416 -12.31 8.74 9.52
CA GLY A 416 -12.46 9.81 10.49
C GLY A 416 -13.38 10.97 10.07
N ASP A 417 -14.35 10.76 9.18
CA ASP A 417 -15.17 11.81 8.56
C ASP A 417 -14.27 12.96 8.02
N LYS A 418 -14.76 14.20 8.02
CA LYS A 418 -13.98 15.40 7.68
C LYS A 418 -12.69 15.63 8.50
N LYS A 419 -12.34 14.78 9.48
CA LYS A 419 -11.11 14.96 10.28
C LYS A 419 -9.86 14.42 9.59
N ASP A 420 -9.99 13.37 8.80
CA ASP A 420 -8.93 12.84 7.94
C ASP A 420 -9.25 12.99 6.44
N GLY A 421 -10.45 13.45 6.10
CA GLY A 421 -10.85 13.92 4.78
C GLY A 421 -12.30 13.56 4.49
N ALA A 422 -13.04 14.39 3.76
CA ALA A 422 -14.45 14.08 3.49
C ALA A 422 -14.61 13.18 2.25
N ASN A 423 -15.43 12.13 2.36
CA ASN A 423 -15.76 11.19 1.27
C ASN A 423 -14.51 10.53 0.65
N ASN A 424 -13.58 10.11 1.49
CA ASN A 424 -12.30 9.54 1.09
C ASN A 424 -12.11 8.10 1.58
N LEU A 425 -13.16 7.44 2.09
CA LEU A 425 -13.07 6.04 2.50
C LEU A 425 -12.52 5.17 1.36
N LYS A 426 -11.38 4.53 1.61
CA LYS A 426 -10.69 3.64 0.69
C LYS A 426 -10.30 2.37 1.43
N VAL A 427 -10.40 1.24 0.74
CA VAL A 427 -9.80 -0.02 1.19
C VAL A 427 -8.75 -0.42 0.16
N THR A 428 -7.53 -0.62 0.61
CA THR A 428 -6.41 -1.09 -0.20
C THR A 428 -6.01 -2.47 0.29
N GLN A 429 -6.08 -3.47 -0.59
CA GLN A 429 -5.71 -4.85 -0.28
C GLN A 429 -4.34 -5.19 -0.87
N SER A 430 -3.51 -5.92 -0.13
CA SER A 430 -2.20 -6.39 -0.59
C SER A 430 -1.81 -7.74 0.01
N ASN A 431 -0.68 -8.27 -0.48
CA ASN A 431 -0.05 -9.49 0.04
C ASN A 431 1.20 -9.19 0.89
N ALA A 432 1.22 -8.05 1.61
CA ALA A 432 2.33 -7.66 2.50
C ALA A 432 1.95 -7.65 3.98
N GLY A 433 1.07 -8.54 4.41
CA GLY A 433 0.64 -8.67 5.81
C GLY A 433 1.78 -8.62 6.81
N ARG A 434 2.84 -9.42 6.60
CA ARG A 434 4.00 -9.48 7.52
C ARG A 434 4.77 -8.16 7.58
N THR A 435 5.03 -7.55 6.43
CA THR A 435 5.78 -6.28 6.34
C THR A 435 4.97 -5.15 6.93
N LEU A 436 3.70 -5.04 6.54
CA LEU A 436 2.80 -4.02 7.03
C LEU A 436 2.58 -4.14 8.54
N ASP A 437 2.45 -5.36 9.07
CA ASP A 437 2.35 -5.62 10.50
C ASP A 437 3.60 -5.18 11.26
N GLN A 438 4.79 -5.45 10.71
CA GLN A 438 6.06 -5.05 11.33
C GLN A 438 6.25 -3.52 11.35
N LEU A 439 5.79 -2.83 10.30
CA LEU A 439 5.90 -1.38 10.18
C LEU A 439 4.81 -0.63 10.95
N THR A 440 3.73 -1.31 11.32
CA THR A 440 2.60 -0.71 12.03
C THR A 440 2.82 -0.90 13.53
N ALA A 441 2.99 0.20 14.25
CA ALA A 441 3.06 0.15 15.70
C ALA A 441 1.73 -0.35 16.26
N ASP A 442 1.76 -1.25 17.24
CA ASP A 442 0.56 -1.82 17.87
C ASP A 442 -0.30 -0.79 18.64
N GLY A 443 0.12 0.47 18.69
CA GLY A 443 -0.51 1.53 19.44
C GLY A 443 -0.13 1.51 20.93
N ALA A 444 -1.00 2.04 21.78
CA ALA A 444 -0.80 2.03 23.23
C ALA A 444 -0.89 0.63 23.83
N GLN A 445 -1.59 -0.31 23.18
CA GLN A 445 -1.72 -1.70 23.61
C GLN A 445 -2.31 -2.62 22.53
N THR A 446 -2.14 -3.92 22.74
CA THR A 446 -2.81 -5.00 22.00
C THR A 446 -3.73 -5.78 22.93
N ILE A 447 -4.98 -5.94 22.53
CA ILE A 447 -6.00 -6.77 23.22
C ILE A 447 -6.35 -7.98 22.35
N TYR A 448 -6.74 -9.08 22.98
CA TYR A 448 -6.89 -10.38 22.32
C TYR A 448 -8.34 -10.84 22.45
N GLU A 449 -8.91 -11.34 21.35
CA GLU A 449 -10.23 -11.95 21.36
C GLU A 449 -10.16 -13.26 22.17
N GLN A 450 -10.98 -13.35 23.21
CA GLN A 450 -11.14 -14.58 23.99
C GLN A 450 -12.56 -14.65 24.55
N ASP A 451 -13.18 -15.84 24.47
CA ASP A 451 -14.47 -16.14 25.13
C ASP A 451 -15.58 -15.12 24.84
N GLN A 452 -15.66 -14.60 23.61
CA GLN A 452 -16.64 -13.57 23.21
C GLN A 452 -16.43 -12.24 23.94
N GLY A 453 -15.18 -11.85 24.15
CA GLY A 453 -14.78 -10.58 24.72
C GLY A 453 -13.30 -10.30 24.44
N TRP A 454 -12.76 -9.31 25.13
CA TRP A 454 -11.37 -8.88 24.97
C TRP A 454 -10.60 -9.02 26.26
N VAL A 455 -9.41 -9.59 26.15
CA VAL A 455 -8.47 -9.74 27.25
C VAL A 455 -7.14 -9.05 26.95
N ASP A 456 -6.41 -8.69 27.99
CA ASP A 456 -5.03 -8.23 27.87
C ASP A 456 -4.06 -9.41 27.62
N ARG A 457 -2.77 -9.12 27.49
CA ARG A 457 -1.72 -10.15 27.31
C ARG A 457 -1.65 -11.17 28.47
N SER A 458 -2.15 -10.81 29.66
CA SER A 458 -2.19 -11.68 30.83
C SER A 458 -3.46 -12.53 30.90
N GLY A 459 -4.39 -12.36 29.96
CA GLY A 459 -5.68 -13.06 29.92
C GLY A 459 -6.76 -12.43 30.81
N TRP A 460 -6.55 -11.22 31.33
CA TRP A 460 -7.57 -10.51 32.12
C TRP A 460 -8.48 -9.70 31.22
N HIS A 461 -9.78 -9.69 31.53
CA HIS A 461 -10.75 -8.87 30.80
C HIS A 461 -10.36 -7.39 30.84
N VAL A 462 -10.36 -6.79 29.66
CA VAL A 462 -10.05 -5.37 29.45
C VAL A 462 -11.17 -4.52 30.06
N ASN A 463 -10.78 -3.43 30.69
CA ASN A 463 -11.67 -2.40 31.23
C ASN A 463 -11.05 -1.00 31.10
N GLN A 464 -11.83 0.04 31.37
CA GLN A 464 -11.36 1.43 31.22
C GLN A 464 -10.04 1.71 31.96
N ALA A 465 -9.88 1.19 33.19
CA ALA A 465 -8.69 1.48 33.98
C ALA A 465 -7.41 0.86 33.38
N SER A 466 -7.51 -0.33 32.78
CA SER A 466 -6.38 -0.92 32.05
C SER A 466 -6.05 -0.14 30.77
N ILE A 467 -7.06 0.39 30.07
CA ILE A 467 -6.84 1.20 28.88
C ILE A 467 -6.11 2.49 29.24
N ASP A 468 -6.64 3.25 30.20
CA ASP A 468 -6.08 4.53 30.64
C ASP A 468 -4.63 4.38 31.10
N ALA A 469 -4.30 3.31 31.83
CA ALA A 469 -2.95 3.06 32.32
C ALA A 469 -1.94 2.84 31.17
N ASN A 470 -2.33 2.07 30.14
CA ASN A 470 -1.49 1.82 28.98
C ASN A 470 -1.32 3.07 28.11
N GLU A 471 -2.38 3.87 27.95
CA GLU A 471 -2.29 5.15 27.24
C GLU A 471 -1.36 6.15 27.93
N GLN A 472 -1.35 6.19 29.26
CA GLN A 472 -0.43 7.04 30.03
C GLN A 472 1.02 6.56 29.91
N ALA A 473 1.25 5.25 29.85
CA ALA A 473 2.59 4.67 29.71
C ALA A 473 3.18 4.86 28.29
N ALA A 474 2.33 4.89 27.26
CA ALA A 474 2.71 5.14 25.87
C ALA A 474 2.86 6.64 25.53
N GLY A 475 3.03 7.50 26.53
CA GLY A 475 3.03 8.97 26.39
C GLY A 475 4.42 9.60 26.45
#